data_AF-A0A849D600-F1
#
_entry.id   AF-A0A849D600-F1
#
_cell.length_a   1.000
_cell.length_b   1.000
_cell.length_c   1.000
_cell.angle_alpha   90.00
_cell.angle_beta   90.00
_cell.angle_gamma   90.00
#
_symmetry.space_group_name_H-M   'P 1'
#
loop_
_entity.id
_entity.type
_entity.pdbx_description
1 polymer ?
#
loop_
_entity_poly.entity_id
_entity_poly.type
_entity_poly.pdbx_seq_one_letter_code
_entity_poly.pdbx_strand_id
1 'polypeptide(L)' 'MLIYVKSVLSNLYALALIASVLSFLVANRIFPPLIWTLRQKHLMDEPDGRSAHGVITPTMGGVGIHIAFSFTLIILAS' A
#
# COMPACT_ATOMS: atom_id res chain seq x y z
N MET A 1 -3.12 -8.48 -29.36
CA MET A 1 -2.44 -8.43 -28.04
C MET A 1 -3.28 -7.69 -26.99
N LEU A 2 -3.68 -6.44 -27.22
CA LEU A 2 -4.49 -5.65 -26.26
C LEU A 2 -5.86 -6.28 -25.88
N ILE A 3 -6.50 -6.98 -26.81
CA ILE A 3 -7.79 -7.65 -26.59
C ILE A 3 -7.68 -8.79 -25.56
N TYR A 4 -6.60 -9.57 -25.61
CA TYR A 4 -6.34 -10.63 -24.64
C TYR A 4 -6.09 -10.07 -23.23
N VAL A 5 -5.35 -8.97 -23.13
CA VAL A 5 -5.08 -8.31 -21.84
C VAL A 5 -6.39 -7.82 -21.20
N LYS A 6 -7.27 -7.17 -21.98
CA LYS A 6 -8.59 -6.75 -21.49
C LYS A 6 -9.47 -7.94 -21.09
N SER A 7 -9.41 -9.05 -21.85
CA SER A 7 -10.16 -10.27 -21.53
C SER A 7 -9.70 -10.93 -20.22
N VAL A 8 -8.41 -10.83 -19.88
CA VAL A 8 -7.89 -11.33 -18.60
C VAL A 8 -8.29 -10.40 -17.45
N LEU A 9 -8.21 -9.08 -17.67
CA LEU A 9 -8.61 -8.05 -16.69
C LEU A 9 -10.12 -8.03 -16.41
N SER A 10 -10.96 -8.45 -17.36
CA SER A 10 -12.41 -8.53 -17.14
C SER A 10 -12.84 -9.67 -16.20
N ASN A 11 -11.98 -10.65 -15.94
CA ASN A 11 -12.28 -11.72 -15.00
C ASN A 11 -12.00 -11.23 -13.57
N LEU A 12 -13.05 -11.16 -12.74
CA LEU A 12 -12.99 -10.64 -11.37
C LEU A 12 -11.90 -11.33 -10.53
N TYR A 13 -11.74 -12.65 -10.65
CA TYR A 13 -10.77 -13.40 -9.86
C TYR A 13 -9.33 -13.12 -10.33
N ALA A 14 -9.12 -13.02 -11.65
CA ALA A 14 -7.82 -12.68 -12.21
C ALA A 14 -7.43 -11.23 -11.87
N LEU A 15 -8.38 -10.30 -11.98
CA LEU A 15 -8.20 -8.90 -11.63
C LEU A 15 -7.82 -8.74 -10.16
N ALA A 16 -8.52 -9.42 -9.25
CA ALA A 16 -8.23 -9.37 -7.82
C ALA A 16 -6.81 -9.88 -7.50
N LEU A 17 -6.40 -11.01 -8.08
CA LEU A 17 -5.06 -11.57 -7.90
C LEU A 17 -3.96 -10.62 -8.40
N ILE A 18 -4.14 -10.09 -9.62
CA ILE A 18 -3.16 -9.18 -10.22
C ILE A 18 -3.10 -7.87 -9.42
N ALA A 19 -4.25 -7.32 -9.01
CA ALA A 19 -4.32 -6.11 -8.22
C ALA A 19 -3.68 -6.27 -6.84
N SER A 20 -3.85 -7.41 -6.17
CA SER A 20 -3.20 -7.69 -4.88
C SER A 20 -1.69 -7.82 -4.98
N VAL A 21 -1.18 -8.49 -6.01
CA VAL A 21 0.27 -8.62 -6.23
C VAL A 21 0.88 -7.27 -6.59
N LEU A 22 0.23 -6.52 -7.48
CA LEU A 22 0.73 -5.23 -7.92
C LEU A 22 0.66 -4.18 -6.80
N SER A 23 -0.41 -4.17 -6.00
CA SER A 23 -0.53 -3.25 -4.85
C SER A 23 0.53 -3.52 -3.79
N PHE A 24 0.90 -4.78 -3.56
CA PHE A 24 2.00 -5.15 -2.66
C PHE A 24 3.35 -4.60 -3.14
N LEU A 25 3.65 -4.72 -4.44
CA LEU A 25 4.88 -4.16 -5.02
C LEU A 25 4.91 -2.62 -4.93
N VAL A 26 3.78 -1.97 -5.21
CA VAL A 26 3.63 -0.52 -5.12
C VAL A 26 3.76 -0.05 -3.66
N ALA A 27 3.11 -0.73 -2.71
CA ALA A 27 3.19 -0.41 -1.29
C ALA A 27 4.64 -0.46 -0.79
N ASN A 28 5.40 -1.49 -1.16
CA ASN A 28 6.83 -1.60 -0.82
C ASN A 28 7.66 -0.39 -1.27
N ARG A 29 7.28 0.26 -2.37
CA ARG A 29 7.96 1.47 -2.85
C ARG A 29 7.43 2.77 -2.24
N ILE A 30 6.18 2.78 -1.78
CA ILE A 30 5.56 3.91 -1.07
C ILE A 30 6.01 3.99 0.39
N PHE A 31 6.33 2.87 1.04
CA PHE A 31 6.73 2.86 2.45
C PHE A 31 7.93 3.77 2.77
N PRO A 32 9.07 3.77 2.04
CA PRO A 32 10.20 4.64 2.35
C PRO A 32 9.85 6.15 2.37
N PRO A 33 9.22 6.74 1.33
CA PRO A 33 8.81 8.14 1.38
C PRO A 33 7.66 8.42 2.36
N LEU A 34 6.77 7.44 2.60
CA LEU A 34 5.70 7.56 3.58
C LEU A 34 6.25 7.69 5.00
N ILE A 35 7.18 6.80 5.38
CA ILE A 35 7.85 6.82 6.70
C ILE A 35 8.59 8.15 6.88
N TRP A 36 9.28 8.64 5.85
CA TRP A 36 9.96 9.93 5.91
C TRP A 36 8.98 11.09 6.16
N THR A 37 7.84 11.10 5.48
CA THR A 37 6.81 12.15 5.65
C THR A 37 6.17 12.10 7.04
N LEU A 38 5.88 10.90 7.56
CA LEU A 38 5.36 10.71 8.92
C LEU A 38 6.36 11.20 9.98
N ARG A 39 7.66 11.01 9.73
CA ARG A 39 8.73 11.53 10.59
C ARG A 39 8.74 13.06 10.61
N GLN A 40 8.64 13.69 9.44
CA GLN A 40 8.60 15.16 9.32
C GLN A 40 7.35 15.77 9.97
N LYS A 41 6.21 15.06 9.92
CA LYS A 41 4.95 15.50 10.54
C LYS A 41 4.85 15.20 12.04
N HIS A 42 5.89 14.61 12.67
CA HIS A 42 5.86 14.15 14.05
C HIS A 42 4.66 13.22 14.36
N LEU A 43 4.23 12.42 13.38
CA LEU A 43 3.14 11.43 13.51
C LEU A 43 3.71 10.03 13.80
N MET A 44 4.76 9.98 14.59
CA MET A 44 5.44 8.76 15.00
C MET A 44 5.09 8.52 16.46
N ASP A 45 4.73 7.28 16.81
CA ASP A 45 4.47 6.94 18.21
C ASP A 45 5.81 6.86 18.94
N GLU A 46 5.95 7.69 19.97
CA GLU A 46 7.04 7.59 20.93
C GLU A 46 6.75 6.41 21.88
N PRO A 47 7.77 5.58 22.19
CA PRO A 47 7.58 4.44 23.07
C PRO A 47 7.37 4.92 24.51
N ASP A 48 6.11 5.09 24.91
CA ASP A 48 5.73 5.24 26.31
C ASP A 48 5.88 3.86 27.01
N GLY A 49 6.33 3.85 28.26
CA GLY A 49 6.84 2.69 29.01
C GLY A 49 5.87 1.51 29.24
N ARG A 50 4.74 1.47 28.53
CA ARG A 50 3.80 0.34 28.38
C ARG A 50 4.01 -0.46 27.09
N SER A 51 4.80 0.00 26.13
CA SER A 51 5.03 -0.69 24.86
C SER A 51 6.30 -1.56 24.91
N ALA A 52 6.21 -2.80 24.42
CA ALA A 52 7.37 -3.71 24.29
C ALA A 52 8.36 -3.26 23.19
N HIS A 53 7.97 -2.29 22.35
CA HIS A 53 8.79 -1.73 21.27
C HIS A 53 9.53 -0.50 21.80
N GLY A 54 10.87 -0.53 21.80
CA GLY A 54 11.71 0.60 22.18
C GLY A 54 12.08 1.54 21.02
N VAL A 55 11.47 1.35 19.85
CA VAL A 55 11.84 2.04 18.60
C VAL A 55 10.62 2.80 18.07
N ILE A 56 10.85 4.02 17.61
CA ILE A 56 9.84 4.93 17.06
C ILE A 56 9.15 4.26 15.86
N THR A 57 7.85 4.00 15.94
CA THR A 57 7.08 3.33 14.87
C THR A 57 6.12 4.28 14.16
N PRO A 58 5.97 4.17 12.83
CA PRO A 58 5.00 4.95 12.08
C PRO A 58 3.56 4.52 12.39
N THR A 59 2.75 5.45 12.86
CA THR A 59 1.34 5.21 13.26
C THR A 59 0.39 4.89 12.10
N MET A 60 0.79 5.23 10.86
CA MET A 60 -0.08 5.15 9.67
C MET A 60 0.38 4.16 8.60
N GLY A 61 0.97 3.02 9.00
CA GLY A 61 1.37 1.97 8.04
C GLY A 61 0.21 1.45 7.17
N GLY A 62 -0.98 1.27 7.76
CA GLY A 62 -2.18 0.79 7.06
C GLY A 62 -2.68 1.73 5.97
N VAL A 63 -2.48 3.04 6.13
CA VAL A 63 -2.89 4.05 5.14
C VAL A 63 -2.07 3.89 3.84
N GLY A 64 -0.78 3.58 3.96
CA GLY A 64 0.07 3.34 2.79
C GLY A 64 -0.40 2.17 1.93
N ILE A 65 -0.76 1.06 2.57
CA ILE A 65 -1.29 -0.13 1.89
C ILE A 65 -2.65 0.17 1.26
N HIS A 66 -3.53 0.87 1.99
CA HIS A 66 -4.86 1.18 1.48
C HIS A 66 -4.81 2.09 0.24
N ILE A 67 -3.97 3.13 0.27
CA ILE A 67 -3.78 4.03 -0.89
C ILE A 67 -3.23 3.25 -2.08
N ALA A 68 -2.19 2.42 -1.88
CA ALA A 68 -1.60 1.62 -2.96
C ALA A 68 -2.63 0.68 -3.60
N PHE A 69 -3.47 0.04 -2.77
CA PHE A 69 -4.53 -0.85 -3.24
C PHE A 69 -5.62 -0.12 -4.02
N SER A 70 -6.15 0.99 -3.48
CA SER A 70 -7.18 1.79 -4.13
C SER A 70 -6.69 2.36 -5.47
N PHE A 71 -5.47 2.88 -5.53
CA PHE A 71 -4.86 3.37 -6.77
C PHE A 71 -4.71 2.27 -7.81
N THR A 72 -4.24 1.10 -7.39
CA THR A 72 -4.06 -0.05 -8.27
C THR A 72 -5.39 -0.48 -8.87
N LEU A 73 -6.45 -0.56 -8.05
CA LEU A 73 -7.78 -0.91 -8.54
C LEU A 73 -8.34 0.13 -9.52
N ILE A 74 -8.19 1.42 -9.25
CA ILE A 74 -8.70 2.47 -10.14
C ILE A 74 -8.03 2.39 -11.53
N ILE A 75 -6.72 2.16 -11.57
CA ILE A 75 -5.96 2.06 -12.83
C ILE A 75 -6.30 0.79 -13.60
N LEU A 76 -6.53 -0.32 -12.90
CA LEU A 76 -6.78 -1.62 -13.54
C LEU A 76 -8.25 -1.83 -13.93
N ALA A 77 -9.17 -1.16 -13.24
CA ALA A 77 -10.60 -1.23 -13.50
C ALA A 77 -11.12 -0.16 -14.48
N SER A 78 -10.31 0.87 -14.81
CA SER A 78 -10.61 1.89 -15.83
C SER A 78 -10.41 1.35 -17.25
#